data_AF-A0A522CUE2-F1
#
_entry.id   AF-A0A522CUE2-F1
#
_cell.length_a   1.000
_cell.length_b   1.000
_cell.length_c   1.000
_cell.angle_alpha   90.00
_cell.angle_beta   90.00
_cell.angle_gamma   90.00
#
_symmetry.space_group_name_H-M   'P 1'
#
loop_
_entity.id
_entity.type
_entity.pdbx_description
1 polymer ?
#
loop_
_entity_poly.entity_id
_entity_poly.type
_entity_poly.pdbx_seq_one_letter_code
_entity_poly.pdbx_strand_id
1 'polypeptide(L)'
;MRRPLERPQGLPRQFLWDLLTFEKLITSTVVHLVYWAGLGIIGVIAFGVVGASVGVAIREGGWGIFLAAAVLGVGLMGVFIAVLLWRAFCEFYVAVFQISEDLHVLRQDVERERNGR
;
A
#
# COMPACT_ATOMS: atom_id res chain seq x y z
N MET A 1 12.16 -9.15 46.46
CA MET A 1 11.46 -7.99 45.83
C MET A 1 12.46 -6.92 45.46
N ARG A 2 12.82 -6.76 44.17
CA ARG A 2 13.22 -5.48 43.52
C ARG A 2 13.06 -5.63 42.00
N ARG A 3 12.02 -5.01 41.43
CA ARG A 3 11.94 -4.72 40.00
C ARG A 3 12.86 -3.52 39.70
N PRO A 4 13.55 -3.51 38.56
CA PRO A 4 13.88 -2.25 37.89
C PRO A 4 13.29 -2.27 36.47
N LEU A 5 12.23 -1.49 36.24
CA LEU A 5 12.24 -0.11 35.72
C LEU A 5 12.03 -0.11 34.20
N GLU A 6 10.77 0.16 33.83
CA GLU A 6 10.36 0.65 32.51
C GLU A 6 11.33 1.75 32.04
N ARG A 7 11.91 1.56 30.85
CA ARG A 7 12.54 2.64 30.10
C ARG A 7 11.51 3.24 29.15
N PRO A 8 11.11 4.50 29.33
CA PRO A 8 10.41 5.25 28.30
C PRO A 8 11.46 5.68 27.27
N GLN A 9 11.54 4.98 26.14
CA GLN A 9 12.38 5.39 25.02
C GLN A 9 11.48 5.78 23.86
N GLY A 10 11.33 7.09 23.72
CA GLY A 10 10.72 7.69 22.56
C GLY A 10 11.51 7.34 21.31
N LEU A 11 10.77 7.11 20.23
CA LEU A 11 10.93 7.71 18.91
C LEU A 11 10.23 6.75 17.95
N PRO A 12 9.11 7.15 17.33
CA PRO A 12 8.42 6.32 16.33
C PRO A 12 9.37 5.87 15.21
N ARG A 13 10.48 6.59 15.01
CA ARG A 13 11.54 6.25 14.05
C ARG A 13 12.30 4.96 14.37
N GLN A 14 12.50 4.59 15.63
CA GLN A 14 13.14 3.31 16.00
C GLN A 14 12.18 2.14 15.88
N PHE A 15 10.89 2.33 16.20
CA PHE A 15 9.85 1.34 15.93
C PHE A 15 9.65 1.12 14.42
N LEU A 16 9.72 2.20 13.63
CA LEU A 16 9.75 2.12 12.15
C LEU A 16 11.02 1.41 11.64
N TRP A 17 12.17 1.60 12.30
CA TRP A 17 13.42 0.91 11.96
C TRP A 17 13.41 -0.58 12.35
N ASP A 18 12.81 -0.93 13.49
CA ASP A 18 12.60 -2.32 13.90
C ASP A 18 11.58 -3.01 12.98
N LEU A 19 10.52 -2.29 12.55
CA LEU A 19 9.59 -2.76 11.50
C LEU A 19 10.27 -2.93 10.13
N LEU A 20 11.27 -2.11 9.80
CA LEU A 20 12.03 -2.16 8.55
C LEU A 20 13.17 -3.19 8.57
N THR A 21 13.68 -3.58 9.75
CA THR A 21 14.81 -4.53 9.92
C THR A 21 14.34 -5.96 10.22
N PHE A 22 13.02 -6.17 10.24
CA PHE A 22 12.37 -7.48 10.42
C PHE A 22 12.30 -8.26 9.10
N GLU A 23 13.42 -8.38 8.40
CA GLU A 23 13.63 -8.95 7.05
C GLU A 23 13.09 -10.40 6.84
N LYS A 24 12.50 -11.02 7.86
CA LYS A 24 12.18 -12.46 7.89
C LYS A 24 10.76 -12.83 8.38
N LEU A 25 9.88 -11.85 8.63
CA LEU A 25 8.46 -12.10 8.99
C LEU A 25 7.47 -11.24 8.19
N ILE A 26 8.00 -10.43 7.27
CA ILE A 26 7.45 -9.14 6.85
C ILE A 26 6.86 -9.18 5.44
N THR A 27 7.14 -10.21 4.64
CA THR A 27 6.73 -10.24 3.22
C THR A 27 5.21 -10.30 3.04
N SER A 28 4.45 -11.01 3.89
CA SER A 28 2.98 -11.02 3.81
C SER A 28 2.32 -9.77 4.42
N THR A 29 2.87 -9.24 5.52
CA THR A 29 2.33 -8.06 6.22
C THR A 29 2.62 -6.76 5.47
N VAL A 30 3.81 -6.63 4.87
CA VAL A 30 4.17 -5.46 4.04
C VAL A 30 3.30 -5.34 2.81
N VAL A 31 2.94 -6.47 2.19
CA VAL A 31 2.00 -6.48 1.06
C VAL A 31 0.66 -5.88 1.45
N HIS A 32 0.13 -6.23 2.63
CA HIS A 32 -1.10 -5.61 3.14
C HIS A 32 -0.92 -4.12 3.43
N LEU A 33 0.20 -3.71 4.02
CA LEU A 33 0.49 -2.29 4.31
C LEU A 33 0.56 -1.44 3.04
N VAL A 34 1.27 -1.91 2.02
CA VAL A 34 1.36 -1.25 0.71
C VAL A 34 -0.02 -1.22 0.05
N TYR A 35 -0.74 -2.34 0.06
CA TYR A 35 -2.10 -2.43 -0.50
C TYR A 35 -3.06 -1.40 0.12
N TRP A 36 -3.13 -1.33 1.45
CA TRP A 36 -3.97 -0.37 2.17
C TRP A 36 -3.51 1.07 1.97
N ALA A 37 -2.20 1.32 1.91
CA ALA A 37 -1.66 2.65 1.68
C ALA A 37 -2.09 3.20 0.31
N GLY A 38 -1.96 2.43 -0.78
CA GLY A 38 -2.39 2.92 -2.08
C GLY A 38 -3.89 2.89 -2.31
N LEU A 39 -4.63 1.95 -1.70
CA LEU A 39 -6.09 2.05 -1.67
C LEU A 39 -6.53 3.36 -0.98
N GLY A 40 -5.82 3.76 0.09
CA GLY A 40 -6.01 5.04 0.76
C GLY A 40 -5.72 6.23 -0.16
N ILE A 41 -4.59 6.22 -0.87
CA ILE A 41 -4.23 7.29 -1.83
C ILE A 41 -5.28 7.40 -2.94
N ILE A 42 -5.69 6.28 -3.54
CA ILE A 42 -6.71 6.27 -4.58
C ILE A 42 -8.06 6.74 -4.03
N GLY A 43 -8.40 6.39 -2.79
CA GLY A 43 -9.59 6.90 -2.10
C GLY A 43 -9.57 8.43 -1.99
N VAL A 44 -8.43 9.02 -1.63
CA VAL A 44 -8.27 10.49 -1.58
C VAL A 44 -8.40 11.10 -2.98
N ILE A 45 -7.81 10.50 -4.01
CA ILE A 45 -7.93 10.97 -5.40
C ILE A 45 -9.39 10.90 -5.86
N ALA A 46 -10.10 9.81 -5.56
CA ALA A 46 -11.51 9.64 -5.89
C ALA A 46 -12.38 10.69 -5.19
N PHE A 47 -12.12 10.96 -3.91
CA PHE A 47 -12.80 12.03 -3.18
C PHE A 47 -12.48 13.41 -3.77
N GLY A 48 -11.25 13.62 -4.21
CA GLY A 48 -10.83 14.82 -4.95
C GLY A 48 -11.59 15.01 -6.26
N VAL A 49 -11.83 13.95 -7.04
CA VAL A 49 -12.64 13.99 -8.26
C VAL A 49 -14.09 14.41 -7.95
N VAL A 50 -14.68 13.85 -6.91
CA VAL A 50 -16.04 14.23 -6.48
C VAL A 50 -16.05 15.70 -6.05
N GLY A 51 -15.09 16.14 -5.23
CA GLY A 51 -14.95 17.54 -4.84
C GLY A 51 -14.75 18.50 -6.02
N ALA A 52 -13.94 18.10 -7.01
CA ALA A 52 -13.72 18.88 -8.22
C ALA A 52 -15.00 19.02 -9.06
N SER A 53 -15.78 17.95 -9.19
CA SER A 53 -17.05 18.02 -9.92
C SER A 53 -18.09 18.91 -9.24
N VAL A 54 -18.19 18.85 -7.91
CA VAL A 54 -19.09 19.70 -7.13
C VAL A 54 -18.63 21.16 -7.22
N GLY A 55 -17.32 21.41 -7.16
CA GLY A 55 -16.74 22.74 -7.36
C GLY A 55 -17.07 23.32 -8.74
N VAL A 56 -16.97 22.51 -9.79
CA VAL A 56 -17.35 22.88 -11.17
C VAL A 56 -18.83 23.21 -11.27
N ALA A 57 -19.70 22.37 -10.67
CA ALA A 57 -21.15 22.59 -10.67
C ALA A 57 -21.56 23.92 -10.01
N ILE A 58 -20.88 24.33 -8.94
CA ILE A 58 -21.16 25.60 -8.24
C ILE A 58 -20.63 26.81 -9.02
N ARG A 59 -19.48 26.66 -9.70
CA ARG A 59 -18.74 27.78 -10.31
C ARG A 59 -19.31 28.24 -11.65
N GLU A 60 -19.95 27.37 -12.42
CA GLU A 60 -20.26 27.61 -13.84
C GLU A 60 -21.75 27.85 -14.17
N GLY A 61 -22.64 27.87 -13.17
CA GLY A 61 -24.05 28.23 -13.39
C GLY A 61 -24.78 27.31 -14.40
N GLY A 62 -25.61 27.87 -15.28
CA GLY A 62 -26.57 27.10 -16.11
C GLY A 62 -26.01 26.04 -17.07
N TRP A 63 -24.72 26.14 -17.47
CA TRP A 63 -24.03 25.11 -18.27
C TRP A 63 -23.10 24.21 -17.44
N GLY A 64 -22.90 24.54 -16.16
CA GLY A 64 -22.00 23.83 -15.25
C GLY A 64 -22.41 22.39 -14.96
N ILE A 65 -23.68 22.03 -15.17
CA ILE A 65 -24.17 20.64 -14.98
C ILE A 65 -23.55 19.69 -16.02
N PHE A 66 -23.45 20.11 -17.28
CA PHE A 66 -22.83 19.29 -18.33
C PHE A 66 -21.33 19.15 -18.12
N LEU A 67 -20.66 20.23 -17.69
CA LEU A 67 -19.24 20.23 -17.36
C LEU A 67 -18.94 19.38 -16.12
N ALA A 68 -19.75 19.49 -15.07
CA ALA A 68 -19.63 18.65 -13.87
C ALA A 68 -19.86 17.17 -14.19
N ALA A 69 -20.84 16.85 -15.05
CA ALA A 69 -21.07 15.49 -15.51
C ALA A 69 -19.89 14.93 -16.32
N ALA A 70 -19.28 15.75 -17.19
CA ALA A 70 -18.08 15.36 -17.93
C ALA A 70 -16.87 15.13 -16.99
N VAL A 71 -16.66 16.02 -16.02
CA VAL A 71 -15.60 15.91 -15.01
C VAL A 71 -15.78 14.68 -14.13
N LEU A 72 -17.02 14.39 -13.69
CA LEU A 72 -17.31 13.14 -12.99
C LEU A 72 -17.04 11.92 -13.85
N GLY A 73 -17.49 11.92 -15.10
CA GLY A 73 -17.32 10.79 -16.01
C GLY A 73 -15.84 10.47 -16.25
N VAL A 74 -15.05 11.48 -16.63
CA VAL A 74 -13.62 11.33 -16.87
C VAL A 74 -12.87 11.03 -15.58
N GLY A 75 -13.23 11.67 -14.47
CA GLY A 75 -12.59 11.46 -13.18
C GLY A 75 -12.84 10.06 -12.61
N LEU A 76 -14.07 9.55 -12.70
CA LEU A 76 -14.40 8.17 -12.30
C LEU A 76 -13.68 7.16 -13.18
N MET A 77 -13.61 7.40 -14.49
CA MET A 77 -12.85 6.56 -15.41
C MET A 77 -11.35 6.54 -15.05
N GLY A 78 -10.78 7.71 -14.75
CA GLY A 78 -9.39 7.84 -14.31
C GLY A 78 -9.12 7.10 -12.99
N VAL A 79 -10.01 7.22 -12.01
CA VAL A 79 -9.93 6.48 -10.75
C VAL A 79 -10.03 4.98 -10.99
N PHE A 80 -10.93 4.53 -11.85
CA PHE A 80 -11.10 3.13 -12.18
C PHE A 80 -9.82 2.53 -12.80
N ILE A 81 -9.23 3.23 -13.77
CA ILE A 81 -7.95 2.83 -14.37
C ILE A 81 -6.83 2.84 -13.32
N ALA A 82 -6.78 3.86 -12.44
CA ALA A 82 -5.80 3.94 -11.37
C ALA A 82 -5.91 2.77 -10.39
N VAL A 83 -7.13 2.33 -10.04
CA VAL A 83 -7.36 1.13 -9.21
C VAL A 83 -6.85 -0.13 -9.91
N LEU A 84 -7.17 -0.30 -11.19
CA LEU A 84 -6.73 -1.48 -11.95
C LEU A 84 -5.20 -1.53 -12.09
N LEU A 85 -4.58 -0.40 -12.43
CA LEU A 85 -3.13 -0.27 -12.50
C LEU A 85 -2.52 -0.55 -11.12
N TRP A 86 -3.05 0.04 -10.05
CA TRP A 86 -2.58 -0.20 -8.69
C TRP A 86 -2.66 -1.68 -8.32
N ARG A 87 -3.75 -2.35 -8.67
CA ARG A 87 -3.91 -3.79 -8.43
C ARG A 87 -2.87 -4.61 -9.19
N ALA A 88 -2.63 -4.30 -10.47
CA ALA A 88 -1.61 -4.96 -11.28
C ALA A 88 -0.19 -4.72 -10.74
N PHE A 89 0.12 -3.50 -10.31
CA PHE A 89 1.41 -3.18 -9.68
C PHE A 89 1.56 -3.93 -8.35
N CYS A 90 0.53 -3.97 -7.50
CA CYS A 90 0.56 -4.75 -6.26
C CYS A 90 0.83 -6.23 -6.53
N GLU A 91 0.15 -6.83 -7.50
CA GLU A 91 0.33 -8.25 -7.84
C GLU A 91 1.73 -8.53 -8.42
N PHE A 92 2.25 -7.63 -9.26
CA PHE A 92 3.61 -7.73 -9.81
C PHE A 92 4.69 -7.64 -8.72
N TYR A 93 4.59 -6.68 -7.79
CA TYR A 93 5.53 -6.56 -6.68
C TYR A 93 5.47 -7.80 -5.76
N VAL A 94 4.28 -8.30 -5.45
CA VAL A 94 4.09 -9.52 -4.63
C VAL A 94 4.76 -10.73 -5.29
N ALA A 95 4.54 -10.94 -6.59
CA ALA A 95 5.10 -12.08 -7.32
C ALA A 95 6.64 -12.07 -7.30
N VAL A 96 7.26 -10.89 -7.47
CA VAL A 96 8.72 -10.75 -7.42
C VAL A 96 9.28 -11.07 -6.03
N PHE A 97 8.65 -10.56 -4.97
CA PHE A 97 9.09 -10.84 -3.59
C PHE A 97 8.86 -12.30 -3.19
N GLN A 98 7.75 -12.92 -3.62
CA GLN A 98 7.47 -14.32 -3.35
C GLN A 98 8.53 -15.24 -3.99
N ILE A 99 8.98 -14.95 -5.21
CA ILE A 99 10.07 -15.70 -5.87
C ILE A 99 11.37 -15.63 -5.07
N SER A 100 11.71 -14.46 -4.53
CA SER A 100 12.94 -14.31 -3.73
C SER A 100 12.88 -15.07 -2.39
N GLU A 101 11.69 -15.21 -1.81
CA GLU A 101 11.50 -15.94 -0.55
C GLU A 101 11.54 -17.45 -0.77
N ASP A 102 10.93 -17.95 -1.86
CA ASP A 102 10.92 -19.36 -2.26
C ASP A 102 12.36 -19.88 -2.53
N LEU A 103 13.21 -19.05 -3.13
CA LEU A 103 14.62 -19.37 -3.34
C LEU A 103 15.42 -19.49 -2.03
N HIS A 104 15.05 -18.74 -0.98
CA HIS A 104 15.71 -18.77 0.32
C HIS A 104 15.33 -20.04 1.10
N VAL A 105 14.08 -20.50 0.97
CA VAL A 105 13.60 -21.75 1.57
C VAL A 105 14.28 -22.96 0.93
N LEU A 106 14.36 -23.00 -0.41
CA LEU A 106 15.07 -24.09 -1.12
C LEU A 106 16.55 -24.19 -0.68
N ARG A 107 17.21 -23.05 -0.46
CA ARG A 107 18.61 -23.03 -0.02
C ARG A 107 18.77 -23.61 1.39
N GLN A 108 17.84 -23.32 2.29
CA GLN A 108 17.86 -23.87 3.66
C GLN A 108 17.57 -25.36 3.70
N ASP A 109 16.67 -25.87 2.86
CA ASP A 109 16.37 -27.30 2.82
C ASP A 109 17.54 -28.11 2.25
N VAL A 110 18.22 -27.59 1.21
CA VAL A 110 19.46 -28.19 0.68
C VAL A 110 20.58 -28.21 1.73
N GLU A 111 20.73 -27.16 2.53
CA GLU A 111 21.75 -27.11 3.60
C GLU A 111 21.44 -28.07 4.76
N ARG A 112 20.16 -28.27 5.11
CA ARG A 112 19.74 -29.26 6.12
C ARG A 112 20.00 -30.70 5.67
N GLU A 113 19.73 -31.03 4.40
CA GLU A 113 20.07 -32.36 3.86
C GLU A 113 21.58 -32.62 3.83
N ARG A 114 22.38 -31.57 3.60
CA ARG A 114 23.84 -31.68 3.61
C ARG A 114 24.44 -31.82 5.00
N ASN A 115 23.83 -31.22 6.03
CA ASN A 115 24.30 -31.27 7.42
C ASN A 115 23.74 -32.47 8.21
N GLY A 116 22.77 -33.20 7.64
CA GLY A 116 22.21 -34.45 8.17
C GLY A 116 22.90 -35.73 7.68
N ARG A 117 24.01 -35.61 6.94
CA ARG A 117 24.97 -36.69 6.66
C ARG A 117 26.31 -36.33 7.27
#